data_AF-A0A969GJD2-F1
#
_entry.id   AF-A0A969GJD2-F1
#
_cell.length_a   1.000
_cell.length_b   1.000
_cell.length_c   1.000
_cell.angle_alpha   90.00
_cell.angle_beta   90.00
_cell.angle_gamma   90.00
#
_symmetry.space_group_name_H-M   'P 1'
#
loop_
_entity.id
_entity.type
_entity.pdbx_description
1 polymer ?
#
loop_
_entity_poly.entity_id
_entity_poly.type
_entity_poly.pdbx_seq_one_letter_code
_entity_poly.pdbx_strand_id
1 'polypeptide(L)'
;MDEPIIPLLDSTAILKGLCQLNDYIDEQTPAEYWRQGLALFCQGLQASALRLHLYEIPAGLREAGCTFGRFSVVTAAYLDAWQESRQAMATEADANRVRQIEKSPQLVDGCRILHAHIFADQRTQGTLSVVFSDGMQLSSSDEALFGQMARSFVGNGLRAEKMHLADRQLERANLIYQIGQTISGSLNMHTVLDQATQLATSVLNAEAAALYRVDSDRQQLVFMAAKEGYDPSVVAKSDADRLVADRSLGDQPVAEQRAPLGEGIAGQVASDGEALFVNKPVAGDAEQAWRRDGTGLSVRSIVCVPLKVNSRIVGVLEVVNKRDESGFTSSDVDLLMTMGQLIAVALENAWLFSQERSRVQHLESVSQVSQSIISDLDLTAVLTRIAESVLLISSADRSELMLCNLHQPSYELRASAGLGADRGVAPTAIPLDRGVAGWAISKRRAVVIHRANQDPRYLAHPLLPDLDSSSVAAFPLFYRSQTLGALVVYSVHGAGFD
;
A
#
# COMPACT_ATOMS: atom_id res chain seq x y z
N MET A 1 -36.89 27.04 57.65
CA MET A 1 -35.45 27.31 57.57
C MET A 1 -35.13 27.45 56.11
N ASP A 2 -34.72 28.66 55.77
CA ASP A 2 -34.69 29.25 54.45
C ASP A 2 -33.74 28.51 53.49
N GLU A 3 -34.28 28.06 52.36
CA GLU A 3 -33.47 27.73 51.19
C GLU A 3 -32.89 29.02 50.58
N PRO A 4 -31.65 28.99 50.07
CA PRO A 4 -30.97 30.20 49.64
C PRO A 4 -31.69 30.76 48.40
N ILE A 5 -32.29 31.93 48.56
CA ILE A 5 -32.67 32.82 47.46
C ILE A 5 -31.35 33.29 46.82
N ILE A 6 -30.91 32.57 45.79
CA ILE A 6 -29.77 32.97 44.95
C ILE A 6 -30.24 34.19 44.13
N PRO A 7 -29.50 35.31 44.13
CA PRO A 7 -29.97 36.57 43.58
C PRO A 7 -30.14 36.49 42.05
N LEU A 8 -31.08 37.28 41.52
CA LEU A 8 -31.34 37.47 40.09
C LEU A 8 -30.02 37.46 39.29
N LEU A 9 -29.87 36.48 38.40
CA LEU A 9 -28.86 36.57 37.34
C LEU A 9 -29.28 37.74 36.44
N ASP A 10 -28.59 38.87 36.62
CA ASP A 10 -28.65 40.01 35.72
C ASP A 10 -28.41 39.54 34.27
N SER A 11 -29.10 40.15 33.32
CA SER A 11 -28.94 39.95 31.86
C SER A 11 -27.47 39.83 31.43
N THR A 12 -26.57 40.56 32.11
CA THR A 12 -25.12 40.54 31.98
C THR A 12 -24.45 39.21 32.33
N ALA A 13 -24.95 38.49 33.34
CA ALA A 13 -24.41 37.21 33.80
C ALA A 13 -24.81 36.04 32.87
N ILE A 14 -26.02 36.10 32.32
CA ILE A 14 -26.49 35.15 31.32
C ILE A 14 -25.71 35.33 30.00
N LEU A 15 -25.50 36.59 29.58
CA LEU A 15 -24.64 36.92 28.45
C LEU A 15 -23.20 36.45 28.67
N LYS A 16 -22.64 36.59 29.88
CA LYS A 16 -21.32 36.03 30.21
C LYS A 16 -21.29 34.51 30.14
N GLY A 17 -22.30 33.80 30.64
CA GLY A 17 -22.39 32.34 30.55
C GLY A 17 -22.50 31.84 29.10
N LEU A 18 -23.24 32.57 28.25
CA LEU A 18 -23.34 32.27 26.81
C LEU A 18 -22.04 32.59 26.06
N CYS A 19 -21.33 33.67 26.42
CA CYS A 19 -20.00 33.97 25.87
C CYS A 19 -18.97 32.91 26.31
N GLN A 20 -19.03 32.45 27.57
CA GLN A 20 -18.17 31.35 28.05
C GLN A 20 -18.47 30.04 27.32
N LEU A 21 -19.74 29.69 27.10
CA LEU A 21 -20.11 28.55 26.23
C LEU A 21 -19.55 28.70 24.81
N ASN A 22 -19.53 29.93 24.28
CA ASN A 22 -19.02 30.22 22.95
C ASN A 22 -17.50 30.05 22.83
N ASP A 23 -16.75 30.32 23.91
CA ASP A 23 -15.30 30.07 23.98
C ASP A 23 -14.97 28.57 24.14
N TYR A 24 -15.96 27.71 24.44
CA TYR A 24 -15.82 26.27 24.70
C TYR A 24 -16.37 25.36 23.58
N ILE A 25 -16.68 25.93 22.40
CA ILE A 25 -17.26 25.18 21.28
C ILE A 25 -16.33 24.05 20.77
N ASP A 26 -15.02 24.16 20.98
CA ASP A 26 -14.03 23.21 20.47
C ASP A 26 -13.94 21.90 21.28
N GLU A 27 -14.39 21.84 22.54
CA GLU A 27 -14.14 20.69 23.44
C GLU A 27 -15.37 19.85 23.82
N GLN A 28 -16.59 20.32 23.56
CA GLN A 28 -17.84 19.66 23.96
C GLN A 28 -18.50 18.96 22.78
N THR A 29 -19.14 17.81 22.99
CA THR A 29 -20.01 17.23 21.95
C THR A 29 -21.20 18.16 21.68
N PRO A 30 -21.75 18.21 20.45
CA PRO A 30 -22.89 19.08 20.14
C PRO A 30 -24.06 18.89 21.11
N ALA A 31 -24.34 17.65 21.52
CA ALA A 31 -25.41 17.33 22.45
C ALA A 31 -25.20 17.93 23.85
N GLU A 32 -23.96 17.97 24.34
CA GLU A 32 -23.63 18.57 25.64
C GLU A 32 -23.69 20.10 25.59
N TYR A 33 -23.21 20.71 24.50
CA TYR A 33 -23.35 22.14 24.25
C TYR A 33 -24.83 22.56 24.28
N TRP A 34 -25.69 21.83 23.56
CA TRP A 34 -27.13 22.07 23.55
C TRP A 34 -27.75 21.91 24.94
N ARG A 35 -27.41 20.83 25.67
CA ARG A 35 -27.95 20.56 27.01
C ARG A 35 -27.56 21.64 28.02
N GLN A 36 -26.29 22.05 28.07
CA GLN A 36 -25.82 23.07 29.00
C GLN A 36 -26.38 24.45 28.69
N GLY A 37 -26.41 24.84 27.41
CA GLY A 37 -26.95 26.13 27.02
C GLY A 37 -28.46 26.25 27.21
N LEU A 38 -29.23 25.18 26.97
CA LEU A 38 -30.66 25.16 27.29
C LEU A 38 -30.94 25.24 28.79
N ALA A 39 -30.11 24.58 29.62
CA ALA A 39 -30.22 24.68 31.08
C ALA A 39 -29.94 26.11 31.59
N LEU A 40 -28.89 26.75 31.06
CA LEU A 40 -28.58 28.16 31.36
C LEU A 40 -29.68 29.12 30.89
N PHE A 41 -30.33 28.82 29.76
CA PHE A 41 -31.50 29.55 29.28
C PHE A 41 -32.68 29.46 30.24
N CYS A 42 -33.03 28.25 30.70
CA CYS A 42 -34.11 28.06 31.66
C CYS A 42 -33.84 28.78 32.98
N GLN A 43 -32.60 28.70 33.49
CA GLN A 43 -32.21 29.37 34.73
C GLN A 43 -32.23 30.90 34.59
N GLY A 44 -31.65 31.44 33.51
CA GLY A 44 -31.53 32.87 33.30
C GLY A 44 -32.88 33.57 33.08
N LEU A 45 -33.82 32.91 32.40
CA LEU A 45 -35.14 33.46 32.12
C LEU A 45 -36.17 33.16 33.22
N GLN A 46 -35.80 32.40 34.25
CA GLN A 46 -36.73 31.85 35.25
C GLN A 46 -37.92 31.12 34.59
N ALA A 47 -37.67 30.46 33.46
CA ALA A 47 -38.69 29.77 32.71
C ALA A 47 -39.06 28.45 33.40
N SER A 48 -40.35 28.11 33.40
CA SER A 48 -40.86 26.88 34.01
C SER A 48 -40.54 25.65 33.17
N ALA A 49 -40.52 25.82 31.84
CA ALA A 49 -40.13 24.77 30.90
C ALA A 49 -39.69 25.38 29.56
N LEU A 50 -38.90 24.64 28.80
CA LEU A 50 -38.43 25.01 27.47
C LEU A 50 -38.42 23.81 26.54
N ARG A 51 -38.74 24.06 25.27
CA ARG A 51 -38.78 23.04 24.23
C ARG A 51 -38.13 23.56 22.95
N LEU A 52 -37.07 22.91 22.51
CA LEU A 52 -36.40 23.18 21.24
C LEU A 52 -36.84 22.16 20.18
N HIS A 53 -37.30 22.65 19.03
CA HIS A 53 -37.58 21.85 17.84
C HIS A 53 -36.74 22.32 16.66
N LEU A 54 -36.12 21.38 15.95
CA LEU A 54 -35.38 21.60 14.71
C LEU A 54 -36.08 20.80 13.58
N TYR A 55 -36.22 21.40 12.40
CA TYR A 55 -36.93 20.81 11.26
C TYR A 55 -36.06 19.80 10.49
N GLU A 56 -34.78 20.10 10.31
CA GLU A 56 -33.78 19.13 9.85
C GLU A 56 -33.02 18.63 11.08
N ILE A 57 -33.36 17.42 11.52
CA ILE A 57 -32.77 16.84 12.74
C ILE A 57 -31.52 16.02 12.36
N PRO A 58 -30.33 16.39 12.84
CA PRO A 58 -29.14 15.56 12.74
C PRO A 58 -29.34 14.24 13.49
N ALA A 59 -28.74 13.14 13.02
CA ALA A 59 -29.00 11.80 13.54
C ALA A 59 -28.82 11.66 15.07
N GLY A 60 -27.94 12.44 15.70
CA GLY A 60 -27.71 12.43 17.15
C GLY A 60 -28.75 13.18 18.00
N LEU A 61 -29.63 13.97 17.38
CA LEU A 61 -30.72 14.73 18.02
C LEU A 61 -32.11 14.18 17.68
N ARG A 62 -32.19 13.10 16.87
CA ARG A 62 -33.42 12.53 16.32
C ARG A 62 -34.40 11.99 17.36
N GLU A 63 -33.95 11.65 18.57
CA GLU A 63 -34.81 10.95 19.53
C GLU A 63 -35.67 11.84 20.43
N ALA A 64 -35.40 13.13 20.57
CA ALA A 64 -36.24 13.96 21.41
C ALA A 64 -36.02 15.43 21.05
N GLY A 65 -37.09 16.13 20.67
CA GLY A 65 -37.09 17.58 20.89
C GLY A 65 -36.60 17.82 22.31
N CYS A 66 -35.51 18.58 22.46
CA CYS A 66 -34.86 18.74 23.75
C CYS A 66 -35.81 19.54 24.64
N THR A 67 -36.55 18.81 25.48
CA THR A 67 -37.49 19.33 26.46
C THR A 67 -36.81 19.42 27.81
N PHE A 68 -36.83 20.60 28.41
CA PHE A 68 -36.37 20.84 29.75
C PHE A 68 -37.56 21.32 30.60
N GLY A 69 -37.78 20.68 31.76
CA GLY A 69 -38.97 20.90 32.58
C GLY A 69 -40.15 19.98 32.23
N ARG A 70 -41.22 20.05 33.03
CA ARG A 70 -42.46 19.27 32.82
C ARG A 70 -43.53 20.13 32.17
N PHE A 71 -44.13 19.62 31.10
CA PHE A 71 -45.28 20.21 30.44
C PHE A 71 -46.56 19.53 30.91
N SER A 72 -47.64 20.29 31.05
CA SER A 72 -48.96 19.69 31.15
C SER A 72 -49.40 19.11 29.80
N VAL A 73 -50.39 18.20 29.83
CA VAL A 73 -50.92 17.57 28.62
C VAL A 73 -51.45 18.60 27.62
N VAL A 74 -52.11 19.65 28.12
CA VAL A 74 -52.66 20.74 27.30
C VAL A 74 -51.54 21.57 26.67
N THR A 75 -50.50 21.89 27.46
CA THR A 75 -49.34 22.66 26.97
C THR A 75 -48.56 21.88 25.91
N ALA A 76 -48.34 20.58 26.14
CA ALA A 76 -47.68 19.71 25.19
C ALA A 76 -48.46 19.61 23.86
N ALA A 77 -49.77 19.38 23.92
CA ALA A 77 -50.63 19.28 22.74
C ALA A 77 -50.66 20.60 21.94
N TYR A 78 -50.67 21.75 22.61
CA TYR A 78 -50.56 23.05 21.93
C TYR A 78 -49.22 23.20 21.20
N LEU A 79 -48.11 22.83 21.84
CA LEU A 79 -46.77 22.91 21.25
C LEU A 79 -46.64 22.01 20.02
N ASP A 80 -47.23 20.81 20.07
CA ASP A 80 -47.23 19.87 18.94
C ASP A 80 -48.08 20.41 17.78
N ALA A 81 -49.30 20.91 18.05
CA ALA A 81 -50.16 21.52 17.03
C ALA A 81 -49.56 22.78 16.39
N TRP A 82 -48.89 23.62 17.20
CA TRP A 82 -48.15 24.78 16.73
C TRP A 82 -47.04 24.39 15.75
N GLN A 83 -46.31 23.32 16.09
CA GLN A 83 -45.23 22.80 15.25
C GLN A 83 -45.77 22.33 13.89
N GLU A 84 -46.83 21.51 13.89
CA GLU A 84 -47.43 20.98 12.66
C GLU A 84 -47.93 22.12 11.74
N SER A 85 -48.62 23.11 12.33
CA SER A 85 -49.10 24.28 11.59
C SER A 85 -47.96 25.08 10.96
N ARG A 86 -46.80 25.18 11.64
CA ARG A 86 -45.64 25.92 11.12
C ARG A 86 -44.86 25.14 10.07
N GLN A 87 -44.71 23.83 10.24
CA GLN A 87 -44.07 22.98 9.23
C GLN A 87 -44.84 23.02 7.90
N ALA A 88 -46.17 23.12 7.96
CA ALA A 88 -47.03 23.29 6.77
C ALA A 88 -46.90 24.68 6.10
N MET A 89 -46.52 25.71 6.84
CA MET A 89 -46.33 27.08 6.32
C MET A 89 -44.93 27.34 5.74
N ALA A 90 -43.95 26.48 6.01
CA ALA A 90 -42.56 26.66 5.61
C ALA A 90 -42.29 26.53 4.08
N THR A 91 -43.34 26.28 3.28
CA THR A 91 -43.27 26.08 1.82
C THR A 91 -43.60 27.31 0.96
N GLU A 92 -43.97 28.46 1.53
CA GLU A 92 -44.24 29.68 0.75
C GLU A 92 -43.38 30.87 1.19
N ALA A 93 -43.06 31.71 0.20
CA ALA A 93 -42.03 32.75 0.19
C ALA A 93 -42.31 33.96 1.11
N ASP A 94 -42.55 33.74 2.40
CA ASP A 94 -42.87 34.78 3.38
C ASP A 94 -41.73 35.01 4.40
N ALA A 95 -40.48 34.90 3.93
CA ALA A 95 -39.24 35.05 4.71
C ALA A 95 -39.11 36.40 5.46
N ASN A 96 -39.95 37.39 5.14
CA ASN A 96 -39.96 38.70 5.81
C ASN A 96 -40.90 38.79 7.03
N ARG A 97 -41.91 37.91 7.19
CA ARG A 97 -42.83 37.95 8.35
C ARG A 97 -42.34 37.14 9.55
N VAL A 98 -41.51 36.13 9.34
CA VAL A 98 -41.14 35.13 10.37
C VAL A 98 -40.04 35.64 11.35
N ARG A 99 -39.54 36.88 11.19
CA ARG A 99 -38.47 37.43 12.05
C ARG A 99 -38.91 37.82 13.48
N GLN A 100 -40.19 37.67 13.82
CA GLN A 100 -40.76 38.11 15.09
C GLN A 100 -40.88 36.98 16.12
N ILE A 101 -40.73 37.34 17.39
CA ILE A 101 -41.07 36.49 18.53
C ILE A 101 -42.59 36.46 18.62
N GLU A 102 -43.17 35.27 18.61
CA GLU A 102 -44.62 35.10 18.65
C GLU A 102 -45.06 34.67 20.04
N LYS A 103 -46.13 35.30 20.52
CA LYS A 103 -46.71 35.01 21.83
C LYS A 103 -47.95 34.17 21.64
N SER A 104 -48.21 33.24 22.56
CA SER A 104 -49.51 32.58 22.59
C SER A 104 -50.61 33.66 22.73
N PRO A 105 -51.63 33.66 21.86
CA PRO A 105 -52.67 34.69 21.85
C PRO A 105 -53.52 34.68 23.14
N GLN A 106 -53.54 33.53 23.82
CA GLN A 106 -54.17 33.34 25.13
C GLN A 106 -53.24 32.53 26.04
N LEU A 107 -53.53 32.54 27.35
CA LEU A 107 -52.85 31.67 28.31
C LEU A 107 -53.25 30.22 28.03
N VAL A 108 -52.26 29.34 27.94
CA VAL A 108 -52.44 27.90 27.76
C VAL A 108 -52.15 27.27 29.12
N ASP A 109 -53.17 26.70 29.76
CA ASP A 109 -53.06 26.11 31.10
C ASP A 109 -52.48 27.08 32.15
N GLY A 110 -52.94 28.35 32.12
CA GLY A 110 -52.43 29.42 33.00
C GLY A 110 -51.00 29.88 32.70
N CYS A 111 -50.34 29.32 31.69
CA CYS A 111 -48.98 29.67 31.32
C CYS A 111 -48.95 30.53 30.05
N ARG A 112 -47.94 31.39 29.95
CA ARG A 112 -47.67 32.16 28.72
C ARG A 112 -46.50 31.53 27.97
N ILE A 113 -46.68 31.36 26.66
CA ILE A 113 -45.70 30.69 25.81
C ILE A 113 -45.12 31.71 24.83
N LEU A 114 -43.79 31.75 24.74
CA LEU A 114 -43.05 32.49 23.72
C LEU A 114 -42.42 31.56 22.71
N HIS A 115 -42.56 31.89 21.43
CA HIS A 115 -41.95 31.18 20.32
C HIS A 115 -40.91 32.09 19.65
N ALA A 116 -39.67 31.64 19.59
CA ALA A 116 -38.61 32.26 18.81
C ALA A 116 -38.26 31.36 17.62
N HIS A 117 -38.31 31.92 16.41
CA HIS A 117 -37.95 31.21 15.20
C HIS A 117 -36.44 31.17 14.98
N ILE A 118 -35.97 30.02 14.51
CA ILE A 118 -34.57 29.77 14.21
C ILE A 118 -34.36 29.91 12.71
N PHE A 119 -33.36 30.67 12.29
CA PHE A 119 -33.01 30.85 10.88
C PHE A 119 -31.55 30.50 10.61
N ALA A 120 -31.32 29.81 9.49
CA ALA A 120 -30.01 29.72 8.84
C ALA A 120 -30.20 29.81 7.33
N ASP A 121 -29.31 30.51 6.63
CA ASP A 121 -29.32 30.64 5.16
C ASP A 121 -30.66 31.10 4.58
N GLN A 122 -31.33 32.04 5.27
CA GLN A 122 -32.67 32.56 4.96
C GLN A 122 -33.81 31.52 4.98
N ARG A 123 -33.60 30.35 5.57
CA ARG A 123 -34.64 29.35 5.83
C ARG A 123 -34.86 29.18 7.32
N THR A 124 -36.10 28.90 7.70
CA THR A 124 -36.42 28.56 9.09
C THR A 124 -35.94 27.13 9.36
N GLN A 125 -35.02 26.98 10.31
CA GLN A 125 -34.40 25.70 10.69
C GLN A 125 -35.09 25.06 11.90
N GLY A 126 -35.90 25.82 12.65
CA GLY A 126 -36.58 25.32 13.84
C GLY A 126 -37.35 26.40 14.61
N THR A 127 -37.88 26.01 15.77
CA THR A 127 -38.54 26.91 16.73
C THR A 127 -38.10 26.58 18.15
N LEU A 128 -37.71 27.60 18.92
CA LEU A 128 -37.47 27.53 20.36
C LEU A 128 -38.70 28.07 21.09
N SER A 129 -39.32 27.24 21.91
CA SER A 129 -40.51 27.60 22.69
C SER A 129 -40.20 27.62 24.17
N VAL A 130 -40.60 28.68 24.87
CA VAL A 130 -40.36 28.87 26.31
C VAL A 130 -41.69 29.12 27.01
N VAL A 131 -41.87 28.45 28.15
CA VAL A 131 -43.09 28.49 28.95
C VAL A 131 -42.79 29.22 30.26
N PHE A 132 -43.59 30.24 30.55
CA PHE A 132 -43.53 31.01 31.78
C PHE A 132 -44.79 30.75 32.61
N SER A 133 -44.62 30.52 33.91
CA SER A 133 -45.72 30.44 34.88
C SER A 133 -46.41 31.79 35.06
N ASP A 134 -47.68 31.75 35.46
CA ASP A 134 -48.56 32.91 35.53
C ASP A 134 -47.98 34.06 36.40
N GLY A 135 -48.12 35.29 35.91
CA GLY A 135 -47.68 36.51 36.62
C GLY A 135 -46.45 37.24 36.06
N MET A 136 -45.67 36.65 35.15
CA MET A 136 -44.49 37.33 34.57
C MET A 136 -44.87 38.19 33.35
N GLN A 137 -44.86 39.52 33.52
CA GLN A 137 -44.94 40.47 32.41
C GLN A 137 -43.55 40.78 31.88
N LEU A 138 -43.20 40.19 30.73
CA LEU A 138 -41.97 40.52 30.02
C LEU A 138 -42.07 41.93 29.44
N SER A 139 -41.05 42.75 29.66
CA SER A 139 -40.94 44.05 29.01
C SER A 139 -40.55 43.88 27.54
N SER A 140 -40.75 44.93 26.72
CA SER A 140 -40.27 44.94 25.34
C SER A 140 -38.75 44.74 25.22
N SER A 141 -37.99 45.11 26.25
CA SER A 141 -36.55 44.88 26.33
C SER A 141 -36.21 43.41 26.59
N ASP A 142 -36.97 42.74 27.46
CA ASP A 142 -36.77 41.32 27.77
C ASP A 142 -37.12 40.44 26.56
N GLU A 143 -38.15 40.82 25.80
CA GLU A 143 -38.51 40.17 24.55
C GLU A 143 -37.41 40.35 23.50
N ALA A 144 -36.89 41.57 23.32
CA ALA A 144 -35.80 41.82 22.38
C ALA A 144 -34.54 41.02 22.76
N LEU A 145 -34.20 40.97 24.06
CA LEU A 145 -33.08 40.21 24.60
C LEU A 145 -33.28 38.70 24.38
N PHE A 146 -34.47 38.17 24.66
CA PHE A 146 -34.83 36.78 24.41
C PHE A 146 -34.65 36.40 22.95
N GLY A 147 -35.15 37.22 22.02
CA GLY A 147 -34.98 36.99 20.59
C GLY A 147 -33.52 37.02 20.16
N GLN A 148 -32.72 37.94 20.72
CA GLN A 148 -31.29 38.06 20.41
C GLN A 148 -30.50 36.87 20.93
N MET A 149 -30.77 36.42 22.15
CA MET A 149 -30.13 35.26 22.74
C MET A 149 -30.54 33.98 22.01
N ALA A 150 -31.83 33.80 21.71
CA ALA A 150 -32.32 32.61 21.00
C ALA A 150 -31.63 32.46 19.63
N ARG A 151 -31.43 33.58 18.91
CA ARG A 151 -30.66 33.60 17.66
C ARG A 151 -29.19 33.24 17.87
N SER A 152 -28.54 33.81 18.89
CA SER A 152 -27.12 33.58 19.18
C SER A 152 -26.83 32.14 19.56
N PHE A 153 -27.58 31.61 20.53
CA PHE A 153 -27.42 30.24 21.03
C PHE A 153 -27.61 29.22 19.92
N VAL A 154 -28.64 29.41 19.09
CA VAL A 154 -28.92 28.46 18.02
C VAL A 154 -27.94 28.60 16.85
N GLY A 155 -27.58 29.83 16.47
CA GLY A 155 -26.56 30.06 15.45
C GLY A 155 -25.22 29.44 15.82
N ASN A 156 -24.84 29.51 17.10
CA ASN A 156 -23.61 28.90 17.60
C ASN A 156 -23.72 27.38 17.74
N GLY A 157 -24.87 26.84 18.17
CA GLY A 157 -25.10 25.39 18.19
C GLY A 157 -25.03 24.76 16.80
N LEU A 158 -25.61 25.40 15.79
CA LEU A 158 -25.49 24.96 14.38
C LEU A 158 -24.05 25.05 13.86
N ARG A 159 -23.27 26.05 14.29
CA ARG A 159 -21.84 26.18 13.94
C ARG A 159 -21.00 25.09 14.61
N ALA A 160 -21.20 24.87 15.90
CA ALA A 160 -20.55 23.80 16.65
C ALA A 160 -20.80 22.45 15.97
N GLU A 161 -22.03 22.21 15.50
CA GLU A 161 -22.36 20.98 14.79
C GLU A 161 -21.67 20.86 13.42
N LYS A 162 -21.71 21.92 12.58
CA LYS A 162 -20.98 21.93 11.31
C LYS A 162 -19.48 21.74 11.51
N MET A 163 -18.92 22.31 12.57
CA MET A 163 -17.52 22.16 12.93
C MET A 163 -17.21 20.72 13.37
N HIS A 164 -18.01 20.11 14.24
CA HIS A 164 -17.88 18.70 14.62
C HIS A 164 -18.04 17.74 13.44
N LEU A 165 -18.95 18.02 12.51
CA LEU A 165 -19.10 17.23 11.29
C LEU A 165 -17.87 17.38 10.38
N ALA A 166 -17.35 18.59 10.21
CA ALA A 166 -16.13 18.85 9.45
C ALA A 166 -14.90 18.20 10.11
N ASP A 167 -14.79 18.25 11.43
CA ASP A 167 -13.70 17.66 12.20
C ASP A 167 -13.70 16.14 12.07
N ARG A 168 -14.87 15.49 12.22
CA ARG A 168 -14.99 14.04 11.95
C ARG A 168 -14.71 13.67 10.50
N GLN A 169 -15.04 14.53 9.54
CA GLN A 169 -14.67 14.32 8.14
C GLN A 169 -13.15 14.44 7.94
N LEU A 170 -12.51 15.42 8.59
CA LEU A 170 -11.07 15.61 8.57
C LEU A 170 -10.32 14.47 9.25
N GLU A 171 -10.77 13.99 10.40
CA GLU A 171 -10.20 12.83 11.08
C GLU A 171 -10.27 11.58 10.21
N ARG A 172 -11.43 11.29 9.61
CA ARG A 172 -11.60 10.18 8.67
C ARG A 172 -10.69 10.31 7.46
N ALA A 173 -10.62 11.50 6.86
CA ALA A 173 -9.75 11.76 5.72
C ALA A 173 -8.26 11.64 6.07
N ASN A 174 -7.85 12.12 7.26
CA ASN A 174 -6.48 12.06 7.73
C ASN A 174 -6.05 10.62 8.03
N LEU A 175 -6.96 9.79 8.58
CA LEU A 175 -6.70 8.38 8.83
C LEU A 175 -6.50 7.60 7.52
N ILE A 176 -7.34 7.86 6.51
CA ILE A 176 -7.15 7.33 5.14
C ILE A 176 -5.81 7.82 4.55
N TYR A 177 -5.49 9.11 4.70
CA TYR A 177 -4.29 9.71 4.13
C TYR A 177 -3.00 9.19 4.77
N GLN A 178 -2.90 9.18 6.09
CA GLN A 178 -1.71 8.73 6.82
C GLN A 178 -1.42 7.25 6.55
N ILE A 179 -2.46 6.42 6.51
CA ILE A 179 -2.27 5.00 6.25
C ILE A 179 -2.06 4.76 4.76
N GLY A 180 -2.71 5.51 3.88
CA GLY A 180 -2.43 5.55 2.45
C GLY A 180 -0.97 5.89 2.14
N GLN A 181 -0.36 6.83 2.87
CA GLN A 181 1.07 7.14 2.77
C GLN A 181 1.96 6.00 3.27
N THR A 182 1.58 5.35 4.38
CA THR A 182 2.35 4.24 4.94
C THR A 182 2.37 3.05 3.97
N ILE A 183 1.20 2.72 3.41
CA ILE A 183 1.05 1.63 2.44
C ILE A 183 1.76 1.98 1.13
N SER A 184 1.60 3.20 0.62
CA SER A 184 2.23 3.64 -0.66
C SER A 184 3.74 3.78 -0.57
N GLY A 185 4.29 4.04 0.62
CA GLY A 185 5.73 4.14 0.85
C GLY A 185 6.43 2.78 1.01
N SER A 186 5.66 1.69 1.22
CA SER A 186 6.21 0.35 1.34
C SER A 186 6.39 -0.29 -0.03
N LEU A 187 7.61 -0.75 -0.32
CA LEU A 187 7.92 -1.57 -1.50
C LEU A 187 7.85 -3.07 -1.19
N ASN A 188 7.50 -3.45 0.05
CA ASN A 188 7.35 -4.84 0.46
C ASN A 188 5.89 -5.27 0.33
N MET A 189 5.63 -6.19 -0.60
CA MET A 189 4.31 -6.77 -0.88
C MET A 189 3.62 -7.29 0.38
N HIS A 190 4.34 -8.00 1.25
CA HIS A 190 3.77 -8.57 2.47
C HIS A 190 3.26 -7.47 3.41
N THR A 191 4.07 -6.43 3.61
CA THR A 191 3.70 -5.28 4.43
C THR A 191 2.51 -4.54 3.85
N VAL A 192 2.48 -4.34 2.52
CA VAL A 192 1.35 -3.70 1.83
C VAL A 192 0.05 -4.49 2.03
N LEU A 193 0.09 -5.82 1.85
CA LEU A 193 -1.07 -6.70 1.98
C LEU A 193 -1.62 -6.77 3.42
N ASP A 194 -0.76 -6.94 4.43
CA ASP A 194 -1.18 -6.99 5.84
C ASP A 194 -1.73 -5.64 6.31
N GLN A 195 -1.05 -4.54 5.97
CA GLN A 195 -1.54 -3.20 6.32
C GLN A 195 -2.86 -2.85 5.63
N ALA A 196 -3.02 -3.24 4.36
CA ALA A 196 -4.25 -2.98 3.60
C ALA A 196 -5.45 -3.73 4.18
N THR A 197 -5.29 -5.01 4.50
CA THR A 197 -6.38 -5.81 5.12
C THR A 197 -6.70 -5.33 6.53
N GLN A 198 -5.70 -4.99 7.34
CA GLN A 198 -5.90 -4.41 8.68
C GLN A 198 -6.57 -3.03 8.64
N LEU A 199 -6.23 -2.19 7.65
CA LEU A 199 -6.88 -0.91 7.44
C LEU A 199 -8.36 -1.12 7.06
N ALA A 200 -8.64 -2.02 6.13
CA ALA A 200 -9.99 -2.30 5.68
C ALA A 200 -10.90 -2.81 6.82
N THR A 201 -10.41 -3.71 7.68
CA THR A 201 -11.19 -4.19 8.83
C THR A 201 -11.41 -3.11 9.90
N SER A 202 -10.38 -2.31 10.21
CA SER A 202 -10.47 -1.27 11.24
C SER A 202 -11.38 -0.11 10.84
N VAL A 203 -11.26 0.39 9.61
CA VAL A 203 -12.05 1.54 9.12
C VAL A 203 -13.53 1.18 8.99
N LEU A 204 -13.84 -0.03 8.53
CA LEU A 204 -15.23 -0.47 8.36
C LEU A 204 -15.81 -1.17 9.61
N ASN A 205 -15.04 -1.27 10.70
CA ASN A 205 -15.41 -2.00 11.91
C ASN A 205 -15.94 -3.42 11.60
N ALA A 206 -15.14 -4.18 10.86
CA ALA A 206 -15.50 -5.50 10.35
C ALA A 206 -14.70 -6.63 11.04
N GLU A 207 -15.17 -7.86 10.88
CA GLU A 207 -14.54 -9.06 11.44
C GLU A 207 -13.31 -9.47 10.62
N ALA A 208 -13.42 -9.40 9.29
CA ALA A 208 -12.42 -9.97 8.40
C ALA A 208 -12.28 -9.15 7.10
N ALA A 209 -11.11 -9.22 6.48
CA ALA A 209 -10.87 -8.69 5.13
C ALA A 209 -9.93 -9.60 4.35
N ALA A 210 -10.11 -9.64 3.02
CA ALA A 210 -9.29 -10.41 2.10
C ALA A 210 -8.91 -9.60 0.86
N LEU A 211 -7.75 -9.90 0.30
CA LEU A 211 -7.23 -9.32 -0.93
C LEU A 211 -7.00 -10.42 -1.97
N TYR A 212 -7.50 -10.16 -3.16
CA TYR A 212 -7.35 -11.04 -4.32
C TYR A 212 -6.61 -10.32 -5.43
N ARG A 213 -5.74 -11.03 -6.15
CA ARG A 213 -5.09 -10.56 -7.37
C ARG A 213 -5.81 -11.13 -8.58
N VAL A 214 -5.98 -10.32 -9.62
CA VAL A 214 -6.47 -10.79 -10.92
C VAL A 214 -5.31 -11.41 -11.72
N ASP A 215 -5.47 -12.67 -12.10
CA ASP A 215 -4.64 -13.38 -13.07
C ASP A 215 -5.35 -13.33 -14.43
N SER A 216 -4.94 -12.37 -15.26
CA SER A 216 -5.55 -12.11 -16.57
C SER A 216 -5.39 -13.30 -17.52
N ASP A 217 -4.26 -13.99 -17.44
CA ASP A 217 -3.88 -15.05 -18.37
C ASP A 217 -4.72 -16.31 -18.15
N ARG A 218 -5.02 -16.61 -16.88
CA ARG A 218 -5.81 -17.79 -16.49
C ARG A 218 -7.27 -17.49 -16.20
N GLN A 219 -7.69 -16.23 -16.32
CA GLN A 219 -9.03 -15.76 -15.98
C GLN A 219 -9.45 -16.15 -14.56
N GLN A 220 -8.55 -15.93 -13.59
CA GLN A 220 -8.72 -16.37 -12.21
C GLN A 220 -8.39 -15.26 -11.21
N LEU A 221 -9.01 -15.32 -10.04
CA LEU A 221 -8.60 -14.64 -8.83
C LEU A 221 -7.66 -15.53 -8.03
N VAL A 222 -6.56 -14.93 -7.57
CA VAL A 222 -5.58 -15.56 -6.69
C VAL A 222 -5.71 -14.91 -5.33
N PHE A 223 -5.96 -15.70 -4.30
CA PHE A 223 -6.01 -15.21 -2.92
C PHE A 223 -4.61 -14.80 -2.46
N MET A 224 -4.45 -13.55 -2.01
CA MET A 224 -3.14 -12.99 -1.67
C MET A 224 -2.93 -12.84 -0.16
N ALA A 225 -3.95 -12.39 0.56
CA ALA A 225 -3.87 -12.18 2.01
C ALA A 225 -5.27 -12.07 2.61
N ALA A 226 -5.37 -12.38 3.90
CA ALA A 226 -6.54 -12.03 4.70
C ALA A 226 -6.19 -11.75 6.15
N LYS A 227 -7.09 -11.05 6.85
CA LYS A 227 -6.97 -10.67 8.25
C LYS A 227 -8.17 -11.15 9.05
N GLU A 228 -7.90 -11.84 10.16
CA GLU A 228 -8.81 -12.33 11.21
C GLU A 228 -10.07 -13.08 10.71
N GLY A 229 -10.59 -14.04 11.46
CA GLY A 229 -11.81 -14.79 11.10
C GLY A 229 -11.68 -15.87 10.00
N TYR A 230 -10.67 -15.80 9.13
CA TYR A 230 -10.36 -16.87 8.16
C TYR A 230 -9.68 -18.07 8.84
N ASP A 231 -9.94 -19.28 8.33
CA ASP A 231 -9.28 -20.50 8.82
C ASP A 231 -7.75 -20.36 8.75
N PRO A 232 -7.00 -20.65 9.83
CA PRO A 232 -5.53 -20.57 9.84
C PRO A 232 -4.87 -21.36 8.71
N SER A 233 -5.49 -22.43 8.22
CA SER A 233 -5.01 -23.23 7.10
C SER A 233 -5.16 -22.54 5.73
N VAL A 234 -5.98 -21.49 5.62
CA VAL A 234 -6.11 -20.62 4.44
C VAL A 234 -5.09 -19.49 4.54
N VAL A 235 -4.94 -18.88 5.71
CA VAL A 235 -3.96 -17.82 5.98
C VAL A 235 -2.52 -18.34 5.84
N ALA A 236 -2.21 -19.51 6.41
CA ALA A 236 -0.89 -20.14 6.33
C ALA A 236 -0.51 -20.64 4.90
N LYS A 237 -1.47 -20.76 3.98
CA LYS A 237 -1.21 -21.04 2.56
C LYS A 237 -0.95 -19.77 1.75
N SER A 238 -1.35 -18.60 2.29
CA SER A 238 -1.15 -17.28 1.70
C SER A 238 0.10 -16.56 2.18
N ASP A 239 0.78 -17.08 3.23
CA ASP A 239 2.06 -16.57 3.68
C ASP A 239 3.06 -16.56 2.51
N ALA A 240 3.33 -15.36 2.00
CA ALA A 240 4.24 -15.09 0.90
C ALA A 240 5.70 -15.53 1.19
N ASP A 241 6.00 -15.98 2.41
CA ASP A 241 7.31 -16.44 2.86
C ASP A 241 7.82 -17.74 2.19
N ARG A 242 6.99 -18.46 1.43
CA ARG A 242 7.43 -19.68 0.73
C ARG A 242 7.77 -19.52 -0.76
N LEU A 243 7.64 -18.33 -1.33
CA LEU A 243 8.06 -18.08 -2.72
C LEU A 243 9.55 -17.76 -2.88
N VAL A 244 10.32 -17.58 -1.80
CA VAL A 244 11.77 -17.27 -1.88
C VAL A 244 12.66 -18.10 -0.95
N ALA A 245 12.15 -18.85 0.04
CA ALA A 245 13.00 -19.58 0.97
C ALA A 245 12.76 -21.11 0.98
N ASP A 246 13.85 -21.81 0.64
CA ASP A 246 14.17 -23.21 0.94
C ASP A 246 13.63 -24.32 0.01
N ARG A 247 14.48 -24.69 -0.97
CA ARG A 247 14.34 -25.89 -1.80
C ARG A 247 14.79 -27.19 -1.09
N SER A 248 14.98 -27.21 0.23
CA SER A 248 15.54 -28.38 0.93
C SER A 248 14.52 -29.25 1.68
N LEU A 249 13.21 -28.98 1.58
CA LEU A 249 12.17 -29.80 2.19
C LEU A 249 11.12 -30.22 1.16
N GLY A 250 11.26 -31.46 0.66
CA GLY A 250 10.20 -32.33 0.11
C GLY A 250 9.10 -31.70 -0.75
N ASP A 251 9.18 -31.94 -2.07
CA ASP A 251 8.16 -31.71 -3.09
C ASP A 251 6.73 -32.06 -2.65
N GLN A 252 5.94 -31.06 -2.24
CA GLN A 252 4.54 -30.92 -2.64
C GLN A 252 4.20 -29.42 -2.77
N PRO A 253 3.81 -28.92 -3.95
CA PRO A 253 3.40 -27.54 -4.11
C PRO A 253 2.12 -27.30 -3.31
N VAL A 254 2.17 -26.38 -2.35
CA VAL A 254 1.00 -25.91 -1.60
C VAL A 254 0.09 -25.18 -2.58
N ALA A 255 -1.12 -25.69 -2.81
CA ALA A 255 -2.02 -25.19 -3.83
C ALA A 255 -2.48 -23.74 -3.51
N GLU A 256 -2.10 -22.78 -4.36
CA GLU A 256 -2.69 -21.44 -4.40
C GLU A 256 -4.21 -21.56 -4.53
N GLN A 257 -4.96 -20.98 -3.60
CA GLN A 257 -6.41 -20.96 -3.69
C GLN A 257 -6.83 -19.99 -4.80
N ARG A 258 -7.44 -20.55 -5.84
CA ARG A 258 -7.83 -19.85 -7.06
C ARG A 258 -9.33 -19.95 -7.26
N ALA A 259 -9.96 -18.85 -7.65
CA ALA A 259 -11.37 -18.79 -8.01
C ALA A 259 -11.53 -18.28 -9.45
N PRO A 260 -12.48 -18.77 -10.25
CA PRO A 260 -12.74 -18.22 -11.59
C PRO A 260 -13.21 -16.75 -11.55
N LEU A 261 -12.84 -15.96 -12.55
CA LEU A 261 -13.48 -14.64 -12.76
C LEU A 261 -14.97 -14.82 -13.09
N GLY A 262 -15.82 -13.94 -12.56
CA GLY A 262 -17.28 -14.00 -12.73
C GLY A 262 -18.01 -14.96 -11.77
N GLU A 263 -17.29 -15.80 -11.01
CA GLU A 263 -17.89 -16.65 -9.98
C GLU A 263 -17.73 -16.05 -8.57
N GLY A 264 -18.80 -16.09 -7.78
CA GLY A 264 -18.83 -15.45 -6.46
C GLY A 264 -18.79 -13.92 -6.53
N ILE A 265 -18.90 -13.26 -5.38
CA ILE A 265 -18.95 -11.78 -5.33
C ILE A 265 -17.63 -11.17 -5.77
N ALA A 266 -16.50 -11.65 -5.24
CA ALA A 266 -15.20 -11.15 -5.64
C ALA A 266 -14.94 -11.36 -7.15
N GLY A 267 -15.30 -12.53 -7.69
CA GLY A 267 -15.16 -12.82 -9.13
C GLY A 267 -16.05 -11.92 -9.99
N GLN A 268 -17.27 -11.65 -9.56
CA GLN A 268 -18.16 -10.71 -10.25
C GLN A 268 -17.62 -9.28 -10.23
N VAL A 269 -17.18 -8.78 -9.07
CA VAL A 269 -16.57 -7.44 -8.94
C VAL A 269 -15.31 -7.32 -9.81
N ALA A 270 -14.51 -8.39 -9.90
CA ALA A 270 -13.34 -8.43 -10.77
C ALA A 270 -13.69 -8.40 -12.28
N SER A 271 -14.84 -8.94 -12.66
CA SER A 271 -15.33 -8.98 -14.05
C SER A 271 -16.01 -7.67 -14.45
N ASP A 272 -16.96 -7.22 -13.63
CA ASP A 272 -17.82 -6.07 -13.93
C ASP A 272 -17.10 -4.75 -13.63
N GLY A 273 -16.15 -4.77 -12.69
CA GLY A 273 -15.44 -3.58 -12.24
C GLY A 273 -16.31 -2.64 -11.40
N GLU A 274 -17.44 -3.09 -10.91
CA GLU A 274 -18.34 -2.33 -10.04
C GLU A 274 -18.34 -2.91 -8.64
N ALA A 275 -18.43 -2.04 -7.63
CA ALA A 275 -18.49 -2.46 -6.23
C ALA A 275 -19.82 -3.15 -5.92
N LEU A 276 -19.79 -4.15 -5.04
CA LEU A 276 -20.97 -4.90 -4.63
C LEU A 276 -20.97 -5.13 -3.12
N PHE A 277 -22.12 -4.96 -2.47
CA PHE A 277 -22.29 -5.26 -1.05
C PHE A 277 -23.61 -5.98 -0.79
N VAL A 278 -23.61 -6.86 0.21
CA VAL A 278 -24.75 -7.69 0.62
C VAL A 278 -24.79 -7.77 2.14
N ASN A 279 -25.92 -7.40 2.75
CA ASN A 279 -26.08 -7.34 4.21
C ASN A 279 -26.81 -8.53 4.83
N LYS A 280 -27.45 -9.37 4.00
CA LYS A 280 -28.04 -10.64 4.39
C LYS A 280 -27.85 -11.62 3.23
N PRO A 281 -27.35 -12.84 3.46
CA PRO A 281 -27.26 -13.83 2.39
C PRO A 281 -28.66 -14.11 1.84
N VAL A 282 -28.76 -14.24 0.51
CA VAL A 282 -30.01 -14.57 -0.18
C VAL A 282 -30.42 -15.99 0.22
N ALA A 283 -31.67 -16.17 0.66
CA ALA A 283 -32.20 -17.49 1.03
C ALA A 283 -32.18 -18.44 -0.19
N GLY A 284 -31.67 -19.67 -0.01
CA GLY A 284 -31.64 -20.72 -1.05
C GLY A 284 -30.27 -21.40 -1.19
N ASP A 285 -30.02 -22.04 -2.34
CA ASP A 285 -28.75 -22.75 -2.65
C ASP A 285 -27.50 -21.84 -2.58
N ALA A 286 -27.69 -20.52 -2.75
CA ALA A 286 -26.65 -19.52 -2.52
C ALA A 286 -26.16 -19.53 -1.07
N GLU A 287 -27.03 -19.67 -0.06
CA GLU A 287 -26.62 -19.72 1.35
C GLU A 287 -25.67 -20.89 1.64
N GLN A 288 -25.82 -22.03 0.96
CA GLN A 288 -24.91 -23.18 1.08
C GLN A 288 -23.58 -22.98 0.33
N ALA A 289 -23.59 -22.29 -0.81
CA ALA A 289 -22.37 -21.89 -1.50
C ALA A 289 -21.55 -20.88 -0.68
N TRP A 290 -22.23 -19.99 0.06
CA TRP A 290 -21.64 -18.99 0.95
C TRP A 290 -21.16 -19.52 2.30
N ARG A 291 -21.60 -20.71 2.73
CA ARG A 291 -21.07 -21.44 3.89
C ARG A 291 -19.94 -22.41 3.53
N ARG A 292 -19.67 -22.60 2.22
CA ARG A 292 -18.71 -23.57 1.67
C ARG A 292 -17.74 -22.92 0.66
N ASP A 293 -17.41 -21.67 0.87
CA ASP A 293 -16.37 -20.91 0.16
C ASP A 293 -14.95 -21.39 0.49
N GLY A 294 -14.80 -22.41 1.36
CA GLY A 294 -13.51 -23.02 1.69
C GLY A 294 -12.61 -22.12 2.54
N THR A 295 -13.13 -20.98 2.98
CA THR A 295 -12.49 -19.96 3.82
C THR A 295 -12.65 -20.22 5.32
N GLY A 296 -13.67 -21.02 5.70
CA GLY A 296 -14.01 -21.35 7.08
C GLY A 296 -14.84 -20.27 7.82
N LEU A 297 -15.15 -19.15 7.15
CA LEU A 297 -15.83 -18.00 7.76
C LEU A 297 -17.35 -18.05 7.48
N SER A 298 -18.18 -17.85 8.51
CA SER A 298 -19.63 -17.70 8.33
C SER A 298 -19.96 -16.27 7.90
N VAL A 299 -20.22 -16.06 6.61
CA VAL A 299 -20.51 -14.74 6.03
C VAL A 299 -21.95 -14.28 6.36
N ARG A 300 -22.09 -13.16 7.07
CA ARG A 300 -23.35 -12.46 7.40
C ARG A 300 -23.56 -11.23 6.52
N SER A 301 -22.50 -10.47 6.31
CA SER A 301 -22.47 -9.31 5.42
C SER A 301 -21.15 -9.26 4.70
N ILE A 302 -21.13 -8.75 3.47
CA ILE A 302 -19.92 -8.63 2.65
C ILE A 302 -19.96 -7.37 1.82
N VAL A 303 -18.81 -6.73 1.63
CA VAL A 303 -18.61 -5.66 0.66
C VAL A 303 -17.31 -5.93 -0.10
N CYS A 304 -17.38 -5.84 -1.42
CA CYS A 304 -16.25 -6.06 -2.30
C CYS A 304 -16.08 -4.86 -3.24
N VAL A 305 -14.85 -4.38 -3.37
CA VAL A 305 -14.50 -3.29 -4.28
C VAL A 305 -13.37 -3.71 -5.22
N PRO A 306 -13.38 -3.25 -6.48
CA PRO A 306 -12.31 -3.51 -7.41
C PRO A 306 -11.10 -2.61 -7.10
N LEU A 307 -9.91 -3.18 -7.21
CA LEU A 307 -8.65 -2.45 -7.13
C LEU A 307 -8.24 -2.05 -8.55
N LYS A 308 -8.32 -0.75 -8.86
CA LYS A 308 -8.11 -0.22 -10.22
C LYS A 308 -6.85 0.64 -10.31
N VAL A 309 -6.00 0.36 -11.30
CA VAL A 309 -4.87 1.21 -11.70
C VAL A 309 -5.02 1.56 -13.17
N ASN A 310 -5.07 2.86 -13.52
CA ASN A 310 -5.24 3.32 -14.91
C ASN A 310 -6.40 2.64 -15.66
N SER A 311 -7.54 2.43 -14.99
CA SER A 311 -8.73 1.72 -15.50
C SER A 311 -8.57 0.20 -15.69
N ARG A 312 -7.44 -0.41 -15.31
CA ARG A 312 -7.25 -1.86 -15.25
C ARG A 312 -7.55 -2.36 -13.84
N ILE A 313 -8.35 -3.43 -13.73
CA ILE A 313 -8.58 -4.12 -12.46
C ILE A 313 -7.37 -5.04 -12.19
N VAL A 314 -6.64 -4.74 -11.11
CA VAL A 314 -5.45 -5.50 -10.69
C VAL A 314 -5.78 -6.50 -9.58
N GLY A 315 -6.91 -6.31 -8.90
CA GLY A 315 -7.33 -7.13 -7.78
C GLY A 315 -8.70 -6.76 -7.25
N VAL A 316 -9.09 -7.40 -6.14
CA VAL A 316 -10.33 -7.14 -5.41
C VAL A 316 -10.01 -7.08 -3.92
N LEU A 317 -10.59 -6.10 -3.24
CA LEU A 317 -10.59 -6.00 -1.78
C LEU A 317 -11.98 -6.35 -1.26
N GLU A 318 -12.01 -7.30 -0.34
CA GLU A 318 -13.22 -7.86 0.27
C GLU A 318 -13.19 -7.61 1.77
N VAL A 319 -14.32 -7.19 2.33
CA VAL A 319 -14.50 -6.98 3.77
C VAL A 319 -15.78 -7.68 4.20
N VAL A 320 -15.70 -8.42 5.30
CA VAL A 320 -16.72 -9.38 5.71
C VAL A 320 -17.13 -9.15 7.17
N ASN A 321 -18.41 -9.33 7.44
CA ASN A 321 -19.04 -9.30 8.76
C ASN A 321 -18.82 -7.98 9.52
N LYS A 322 -19.65 -6.98 9.24
CA LYS A 322 -19.65 -5.74 10.01
C LYS A 322 -20.03 -6.03 11.47
N ARG A 323 -19.25 -5.52 12.43
CA ARG A 323 -19.37 -5.87 13.85
C ARG A 323 -20.58 -5.25 14.55
N ASP A 324 -21.11 -4.15 14.01
CA ASP A 324 -22.26 -3.43 14.57
C ASP A 324 -23.63 -4.01 14.14
N GLU A 325 -23.63 -5.11 13.39
CA GLU A 325 -24.81 -5.81 12.85
C GLU A 325 -25.73 -4.95 11.94
N SER A 326 -25.36 -3.69 11.67
CA SER A 326 -26.13 -2.78 10.83
C SER A 326 -26.00 -3.09 9.34
N GLY A 327 -24.98 -3.86 8.97
CA GLY A 327 -24.59 -4.12 7.58
C GLY A 327 -23.82 -2.94 6.95
N PHE A 328 -23.30 -3.18 5.75
CA PHE A 328 -22.60 -2.18 4.96
C PHE A 328 -23.57 -1.19 4.31
N THR A 329 -23.19 0.08 4.29
CA THR A 329 -23.93 1.20 3.70
C THR A 329 -23.23 1.71 2.45
N SER A 330 -23.89 2.54 1.65
CA SER A 330 -23.24 3.22 0.52
C SER A 330 -22.02 4.04 0.95
N SER A 331 -22.08 4.66 2.13
CA SER A 331 -20.93 5.38 2.69
C SER A 331 -19.75 4.47 3.02
N ASP A 332 -20.00 3.21 3.40
CA ASP A 332 -18.93 2.24 3.62
C ASP A 332 -18.29 1.82 2.30
N VAL A 333 -19.10 1.70 1.23
CA VAL A 333 -18.63 1.40 -0.12
C VAL A 333 -17.75 2.53 -0.66
N ASP A 334 -18.19 3.78 -0.56
CA ASP A 334 -17.43 4.95 -1.04
C ASP A 334 -16.07 5.07 -0.33
N LEU A 335 -16.06 4.79 0.97
CA LEU A 335 -14.87 4.77 1.79
C LEU A 335 -13.92 3.65 1.36
N LEU A 336 -14.43 2.43 1.21
CA LEU A 336 -13.63 1.28 0.78
C LEU A 336 -13.12 1.43 -0.66
N MET A 337 -13.88 2.05 -1.56
CA MET A 337 -13.45 2.40 -2.92
C MET A 337 -12.26 3.37 -2.89
N THR A 338 -12.33 4.40 -2.04
CA THR A 338 -11.24 5.37 -1.87
C THR A 338 -9.97 4.68 -1.37
N MET A 339 -10.11 3.79 -0.39
CA MET A 339 -9.01 2.98 0.12
C MET A 339 -8.47 2.02 -0.94
N GLY A 340 -9.36 1.37 -1.69
CA GLY A 340 -9.03 0.47 -2.79
C GLY A 340 -8.17 1.13 -3.86
N GLN A 341 -8.42 2.41 -4.16
CA GLN A 341 -7.60 3.18 -5.10
C GLN A 341 -6.14 3.34 -4.61
N LEU A 342 -5.95 3.63 -3.32
CA LEU A 342 -4.62 3.77 -2.70
C LEU A 342 -3.90 2.42 -2.63
N ILE A 343 -4.61 1.38 -2.21
CA ILE A 343 -4.10 0.00 -2.10
C ILE A 343 -3.69 -0.52 -3.49
N ALA A 344 -4.49 -0.26 -4.53
CA ALA A 344 -4.20 -0.69 -5.89
C ALA A 344 -2.86 -0.13 -6.39
N VAL A 345 -2.60 1.16 -6.16
CA VAL A 345 -1.34 1.82 -6.57
C VAL A 345 -0.15 1.24 -5.80
N ALA A 346 -0.28 1.03 -4.49
CA ALA A 346 0.78 0.47 -3.67
C ALA A 346 1.10 -0.98 -4.04
N LEU A 347 0.08 -1.80 -4.31
CA LEU A 347 0.26 -3.18 -4.78
C LEU A 347 0.96 -3.22 -6.14
N GLU A 348 0.55 -2.37 -7.08
CA GLU A 348 1.22 -2.28 -8.39
C GLU A 348 2.69 -1.89 -8.25
N ASN A 349 3.00 -0.89 -7.42
CA ASN A 349 4.38 -0.47 -7.17
C ASN A 349 5.21 -1.59 -6.53
N ALA A 350 4.67 -2.29 -5.54
CA ALA A 350 5.35 -3.40 -4.89
C ALA A 350 5.55 -4.60 -5.84
N TRP A 351 4.60 -4.88 -6.74
CA TRP A 351 4.76 -5.90 -7.80
C TRP A 351 5.84 -5.52 -8.80
N LEU A 352 5.80 -4.29 -9.32
CA LEU A 352 6.80 -3.80 -10.26
C LEU A 352 8.21 -3.84 -9.65
N PHE A 353 8.34 -3.42 -8.39
CA PHE A 353 9.60 -3.45 -7.67
C PHE A 353 10.11 -4.89 -7.46
N SER A 354 9.22 -5.82 -7.09
CA SER A 354 9.57 -7.23 -6.93
C SER A 354 10.01 -7.87 -8.25
N GLN A 355 9.33 -7.57 -9.36
CA GLN A 355 9.70 -8.04 -10.69
C GLN A 355 11.09 -7.52 -11.10
N GLU A 356 11.37 -6.24 -10.87
CA GLU A 356 12.66 -5.65 -11.22
C GLU A 356 13.79 -6.23 -10.36
N ARG A 357 13.55 -6.42 -9.06
CA ARG A 357 14.51 -7.08 -8.17
C ARG A 357 14.80 -8.51 -8.62
N SER A 358 13.78 -9.26 -9.04
CA SER A 358 13.95 -10.62 -9.56
C SER A 358 14.72 -10.64 -10.89
N ARG A 359 14.54 -9.66 -11.77
CA ARG A 359 15.35 -9.50 -12.98
C ARG A 359 16.81 -9.23 -12.65
N VAL A 360 17.09 -8.31 -11.72
CA VAL A 360 18.45 -7.99 -11.28
C VAL A 360 19.11 -9.23 -10.67
N GLN A 361 18.42 -9.97 -9.79
CA GLN A 361 18.95 -11.22 -9.21
C GLN A 361 19.21 -12.30 -10.26
N HIS A 362 18.36 -12.44 -11.28
CA HIS A 362 18.61 -13.34 -12.40
C HIS A 362 19.85 -12.92 -13.20
N LEU A 363 20.00 -11.62 -13.48
CA LEU A 363 21.17 -11.09 -14.19
C LEU A 363 22.45 -11.25 -13.36
N GLU A 364 22.40 -11.04 -12.05
CA GLU A 364 23.50 -11.30 -11.12
C GLU A 364 23.87 -12.78 -11.10
N SER A 365 22.89 -13.68 -11.07
CA SER A 365 23.13 -15.13 -11.12
C SER A 365 23.75 -15.55 -12.45
N VAL A 366 23.26 -15.03 -13.58
CA VAL A 366 23.84 -15.27 -14.91
C VAL A 366 25.25 -14.68 -15.01
N SER A 367 25.47 -13.50 -14.44
CA SER A 367 26.79 -12.85 -14.39
C SER A 367 27.76 -13.64 -13.52
N GLN A 368 27.34 -14.12 -12.34
CA GLN A 368 28.14 -14.98 -11.48
C GLN A 368 28.47 -16.30 -12.17
N VAL A 369 27.50 -16.96 -12.80
CA VAL A 369 27.75 -18.16 -13.60
C VAL A 369 28.72 -17.86 -14.75
N SER A 370 28.58 -16.73 -15.42
CA SER A 370 29.50 -16.30 -16.48
C SER A 370 30.90 -16.03 -15.93
N GLN A 371 31.02 -15.38 -14.77
CA GLN A 371 32.29 -15.13 -14.08
C GLN A 371 32.93 -16.41 -13.56
N SER A 372 32.13 -17.37 -13.08
CA SER A 372 32.56 -18.71 -12.68
C SER A 372 33.04 -19.53 -13.89
N ILE A 373 32.35 -19.46 -15.03
CA ILE A 373 32.81 -20.08 -16.29
C ILE A 373 34.09 -19.40 -16.79
N ILE A 374 34.23 -18.09 -16.60
CA ILE A 374 35.44 -17.35 -16.95
C ILE A 374 36.59 -17.64 -15.96
N SER A 375 36.30 -17.94 -14.68
CA SER A 375 37.30 -18.28 -13.66
C SER A 375 37.70 -19.76 -13.66
N ASP A 376 36.83 -20.66 -14.14
CA ASP A 376 37.04 -22.12 -14.23
C ASP A 376 37.41 -22.61 -15.64
N LEU A 377 37.62 -21.71 -16.61
CA LEU A 377 38.45 -22.07 -17.75
C LEU A 377 39.87 -22.29 -17.21
N ASP A 378 40.17 -23.54 -16.89
CA ASP A 378 41.51 -24.08 -16.72
C ASP A 378 42.32 -23.67 -17.96
N LEU A 379 42.93 -22.48 -17.89
CA LEU A 379 43.73 -21.90 -18.95
C LEU A 379 44.77 -22.92 -19.41
N THR A 380 45.25 -23.75 -18.49
CA THR A 380 46.10 -24.90 -18.75
C THR A 380 45.42 -25.94 -19.66
N ALA A 381 44.18 -26.36 -19.37
CA ALA A 381 43.44 -27.29 -20.23
C ALA A 381 43.18 -26.72 -21.64
N VAL A 382 42.84 -25.43 -21.74
CA VAL A 382 42.63 -24.77 -23.05
C VAL A 382 43.92 -24.73 -23.85
N LEU A 383 45.02 -24.26 -23.25
CA LEU A 383 46.32 -24.21 -23.91
C LEU A 383 46.82 -25.61 -24.27
N THR A 384 46.61 -26.61 -23.41
CA THR A 384 46.96 -28.02 -23.70
C THR A 384 46.21 -28.53 -24.92
N ARG A 385 44.90 -28.29 -25.03
CA ARG A 385 44.11 -28.65 -26.21
C ARG A 385 44.57 -27.96 -27.48
N ILE A 386 44.97 -26.69 -27.40
CA ILE A 386 45.51 -25.96 -28.56
C ILE A 386 46.83 -26.61 -29.00
N ALA A 387 47.73 -26.90 -28.06
CA ALA A 387 49.01 -27.57 -28.38
C ALA A 387 48.80 -28.94 -29.02
N GLU A 388 47.83 -29.73 -28.54
CA GLU A 388 47.44 -31.01 -29.16
C GLU A 388 46.86 -30.83 -30.56
N SER A 389 45.97 -29.84 -30.75
CA SER A 389 45.35 -29.57 -32.05
C SER A 389 46.37 -29.14 -33.10
N VAL A 390 47.41 -28.41 -32.72
CA VAL A 390 48.52 -28.02 -33.61
C VAL A 390 49.25 -29.25 -34.15
N LEU A 391 49.46 -30.29 -33.33
CA LEU A 391 50.08 -31.53 -33.80
C LEU A 391 49.20 -32.32 -34.77
N LEU A 392 47.88 -32.24 -34.63
CA LEU A 392 46.96 -32.93 -35.54
C LEU A 392 46.96 -32.32 -36.95
N ILE A 393 47.26 -31.02 -37.07
CA ILE A 393 47.20 -30.29 -38.35
C ILE A 393 48.57 -29.99 -38.94
N SER A 394 49.65 -30.25 -38.21
CA SER A 394 51.02 -30.02 -38.66
C SER A 394 51.82 -31.33 -38.66
N SER A 395 52.89 -31.38 -39.43
CA SER A 395 53.85 -32.51 -39.42
C SER A 395 54.86 -32.41 -38.27
N ALA A 396 54.51 -31.72 -37.19
CA ALA A 396 55.39 -31.53 -36.04
C ALA A 396 55.32 -32.72 -35.08
N ASP A 397 56.46 -33.02 -34.44
CA ASP A 397 56.58 -34.07 -33.43
C ASP A 397 56.33 -33.53 -32.00
N ARG A 398 56.45 -32.21 -31.80
CA ARG A 398 56.20 -31.52 -30.52
C ARG A 398 55.68 -30.11 -30.75
N SER A 399 54.77 -29.67 -29.89
CA SER A 399 54.21 -28.32 -29.87
C SER A 399 54.26 -27.75 -28.45
N GLU A 400 54.64 -26.49 -28.31
CA GLU A 400 54.79 -25.77 -27.05
C GLU A 400 54.13 -24.40 -27.15
N LEU A 401 53.34 -24.05 -26.13
CA LEU A 401 52.74 -22.74 -25.97
C LEU A 401 53.37 -22.02 -24.80
N MET A 402 53.97 -20.87 -25.10
CA MET A 402 54.66 -20.02 -24.15
C MET A 402 53.92 -18.69 -24.03
N LEU A 403 53.72 -18.20 -22.80
CA LEU A 403 53.09 -16.89 -22.54
C LEU A 403 54.10 -15.94 -21.89
N CYS A 404 54.03 -14.66 -22.26
CA CYS A 404 54.83 -13.61 -21.67
C CYS A 404 54.37 -13.35 -20.23
N ASN A 405 55.34 -13.10 -19.34
CA ASN A 405 55.06 -12.58 -18.01
C ASN A 405 54.76 -11.07 -18.11
N LEU A 406 53.71 -10.61 -17.43
CA LEU A 406 53.30 -9.20 -17.46
C LEU A 406 54.17 -8.30 -16.56
N HIS A 407 54.90 -8.88 -15.60
CA HIS A 407 55.67 -8.15 -14.60
C HIS A 407 57.17 -8.10 -14.89
N GLN A 408 57.68 -9.05 -15.70
CA GLN A 408 59.09 -9.14 -16.06
C GLN A 408 59.22 -9.44 -17.55
N PRO A 409 60.26 -8.95 -18.25
CA PRO A 409 60.49 -9.21 -19.67
C PRO A 409 60.97 -10.65 -19.90
N SER A 410 60.11 -11.62 -19.59
CA SER A 410 60.34 -13.06 -19.71
C SER A 410 59.10 -13.76 -20.26
N TYR A 411 59.26 -15.00 -20.69
CA TYR A 411 58.19 -15.89 -21.11
C TYR A 411 58.33 -17.26 -20.44
N GLU A 412 57.20 -17.94 -20.26
CA GLU A 412 57.11 -19.22 -19.56
C GLU A 412 56.33 -20.22 -20.40
N LEU A 413 56.77 -21.48 -20.40
CA LEU A 413 56.01 -22.59 -20.97
C LEU A 413 54.73 -22.81 -20.16
N ARG A 414 53.58 -22.83 -20.84
CA ARG A 414 52.25 -22.99 -20.23
C ARG A 414 51.52 -24.25 -20.66
N ALA A 415 51.83 -24.76 -21.85
CA ALA A 415 51.37 -26.07 -22.31
C ALA A 415 52.35 -26.67 -23.31
N SER A 416 52.44 -27.99 -23.32
CA SER A 416 53.18 -28.74 -24.34
C SER A 416 52.44 -30.00 -24.72
N ALA A 417 52.55 -30.42 -25.98
CA ALA A 417 52.00 -31.67 -26.49
C ALA A 417 53.05 -32.38 -27.37
N GLY A 418 52.90 -33.70 -27.53
CA GLY A 418 53.78 -34.52 -28.37
C GLY A 418 55.01 -35.05 -27.64
N LEU A 419 56.11 -35.22 -28.35
CA LEU A 419 57.33 -35.88 -27.86
C LEU A 419 57.79 -35.29 -26.50
N GLY A 420 57.78 -36.11 -25.45
CA GLY A 420 58.28 -35.73 -24.12
C GLY A 420 57.41 -34.75 -23.33
N ALA A 421 56.13 -34.57 -23.69
CA ALA A 421 55.18 -33.71 -22.95
C ALA A 421 54.85 -34.24 -21.53
N ASP A 422 55.01 -35.55 -21.31
CA ASP A 422 54.85 -36.24 -20.03
C ASP A 422 55.99 -35.97 -19.03
N ARG A 423 57.14 -35.46 -19.52
CA ARG A 423 58.36 -35.30 -18.71
C ARG A 423 58.38 -34.07 -17.80
N GLY A 424 57.23 -33.38 -17.63
CA GLY A 424 57.00 -32.36 -16.61
C GLY A 424 58.10 -31.29 -16.52
N VAL A 425 58.06 -30.29 -17.40
CA VAL A 425 59.00 -29.15 -17.32
C VAL A 425 58.42 -28.13 -16.36
N ALA A 426 59.12 -27.86 -15.24
CA ALA A 426 58.73 -26.78 -14.35
C ALA A 426 58.72 -25.45 -15.12
N PRO A 427 57.69 -24.59 -14.96
CA PRO A 427 57.61 -23.31 -15.64
C PRO A 427 58.83 -22.48 -15.25
N THR A 428 59.78 -22.40 -16.18
CA THR A 428 61.02 -21.65 -16.01
C THR A 428 60.88 -20.37 -16.82
N ALA A 429 60.98 -19.23 -16.15
CA ALA A 429 60.93 -17.94 -16.82
C ALA A 429 62.21 -17.73 -17.65
N ILE A 430 62.05 -17.63 -18.98
CA ILE A 430 63.14 -17.38 -19.92
C ILE A 430 63.12 -15.90 -20.31
N PRO A 431 64.25 -15.16 -20.20
CA PRO A 431 64.34 -13.78 -20.67
C PRO A 431 63.98 -13.62 -22.17
N LEU A 432 63.26 -12.55 -22.52
CA LEU A 432 62.76 -12.29 -23.88
C LEU A 432 63.86 -12.17 -24.96
N ASP A 433 65.10 -11.86 -24.56
CA ASP A 433 66.26 -11.76 -25.46
C ASP A 433 66.90 -13.12 -25.79
N ARG A 434 66.39 -14.22 -25.21
CA ARG A 434 66.89 -15.58 -25.41
C ARG A 434 65.86 -16.48 -26.08
N GLY A 435 66.33 -17.47 -26.83
CA GLY A 435 65.49 -18.48 -27.46
C GLY A 435 64.85 -18.05 -28.77
N VAL A 436 64.47 -19.04 -29.57
CA VAL A 436 63.74 -18.84 -30.83
C VAL A 436 62.37 -18.19 -30.56
N ALA A 437 61.71 -18.58 -29.47
CA ALA A 437 60.46 -17.98 -29.00
C ALA A 437 60.62 -16.50 -28.63
N GLY A 438 61.64 -16.15 -27.84
CA GLY A 438 61.93 -14.76 -27.46
C GLY A 438 62.24 -13.87 -28.67
N TRP A 439 62.98 -14.40 -29.65
CA TRP A 439 63.20 -13.70 -30.92
C TRP A 439 61.90 -13.45 -31.69
N ALA A 440 61.02 -14.47 -31.80
CA ALA A 440 59.74 -14.35 -32.50
C ALA A 440 58.81 -13.33 -31.83
N ILE A 441 58.77 -13.33 -30.48
CA ILE A 441 57.99 -12.41 -29.66
C ILE A 441 58.51 -10.97 -29.84
N SER A 442 59.81 -10.75 -29.69
CA SER A 442 60.44 -9.42 -29.74
C SER A 442 60.42 -8.79 -31.14
N LYS A 443 60.62 -9.60 -32.18
CA LYS A 443 60.55 -9.15 -33.58
C LYS A 443 59.14 -9.16 -34.15
N ARG A 444 58.16 -9.72 -33.42
CA ARG A 444 56.75 -9.88 -33.84
C ARG A 444 56.62 -10.55 -35.21
N ARG A 445 57.51 -11.50 -35.51
CA ARG A 445 57.56 -12.21 -36.79
C ARG A 445 57.81 -13.70 -36.54
N ALA A 446 57.14 -14.53 -37.34
CA ALA A 446 57.42 -15.95 -37.35
C ALA A 446 58.83 -16.23 -37.85
N VAL A 447 59.44 -17.29 -37.34
CA VAL A 447 60.77 -17.76 -37.75
C VAL A 447 60.76 -19.27 -37.87
N VAL A 448 61.39 -19.78 -38.92
CA VAL A 448 61.65 -21.21 -39.12
C VAL A 448 63.15 -21.39 -39.17
N ILE A 449 63.66 -22.37 -38.44
CA ILE A 449 65.05 -22.81 -38.47
C ILE A 449 65.07 -24.29 -38.83
N HIS A 450 65.89 -24.66 -39.82
CA HIS A 450 65.89 -26.02 -40.33
C HIS A 450 66.72 -26.98 -39.45
N ARG A 451 67.68 -26.45 -38.68
CA ARG A 451 68.50 -27.21 -37.73
C ARG A 451 68.72 -26.43 -36.45
N ALA A 452 68.14 -26.90 -35.36
CA ALA A 452 68.20 -26.31 -34.04
C ALA A 452 69.64 -26.07 -33.55
N ASN A 453 70.49 -27.10 -33.56
CA ASN A 453 71.90 -27.01 -33.13
C ASN A 453 72.80 -26.09 -33.97
N GLN A 454 72.34 -25.63 -35.13
CA GLN A 454 73.11 -24.71 -35.99
C GLN A 454 72.66 -23.25 -35.82
N ASP A 455 71.52 -23.00 -35.16
CA ASP A 455 71.03 -21.63 -34.96
C ASP A 455 71.44 -21.11 -33.56
N PRO A 456 72.13 -19.95 -33.48
CA PRO A 456 72.59 -19.40 -32.20
C PRO A 456 71.44 -18.97 -31.26
N ARG A 457 70.21 -18.87 -31.76
CA ARG A 457 69.03 -18.51 -30.97
C ARG A 457 68.38 -19.72 -30.33
N TYR A 458 68.73 -20.94 -30.73
CA TYR A 458 68.14 -22.15 -30.16
C TYR A 458 68.64 -22.38 -28.73
N LEU A 459 67.70 -22.72 -27.84
CA LEU A 459 68.00 -23.13 -26.46
C LEU A 459 67.76 -24.62 -26.36
N ALA A 460 68.82 -25.38 -26.09
CA ALA A 460 68.73 -26.83 -25.95
C ALA A 460 67.82 -27.20 -24.78
N HIS A 461 66.92 -28.16 -25.02
CA HIS A 461 66.00 -28.64 -24.00
C HIS A 461 66.73 -29.61 -23.05
N PRO A 462 66.87 -29.32 -21.73
CA PRO A 462 67.72 -30.12 -20.83
C PRO A 462 67.33 -31.60 -20.73
N LEU A 463 66.05 -31.92 -20.96
CA LEU A 463 65.49 -33.28 -20.82
C LEU A 463 65.19 -33.96 -22.15
N LEU A 464 65.44 -33.31 -23.29
CA LEU A 464 65.07 -33.78 -24.64
C LEU A 464 66.18 -33.43 -25.66
N PRO A 465 67.34 -34.13 -25.60
CA PRO A 465 68.45 -33.90 -26.53
C PRO A 465 68.10 -34.24 -27.98
N ASP A 466 67.09 -35.08 -28.21
CA ASP A 466 66.62 -35.45 -29.55
C ASP A 466 66.11 -34.23 -30.35
N LEU A 467 65.70 -33.15 -29.66
CA LEU A 467 65.26 -31.90 -30.29
C LEU A 467 66.43 -31.08 -30.85
N ASP A 468 67.67 -31.34 -30.47
CA ASP A 468 68.81 -30.51 -30.88
C ASP A 468 69.12 -30.64 -32.37
N SER A 469 68.66 -31.70 -33.04
CA SER A 469 68.78 -31.86 -34.50
C SER A 469 67.49 -31.51 -35.25
N SER A 470 66.46 -31.01 -34.56
CA SER A 470 65.14 -30.75 -35.14
C SER A 470 65.09 -29.48 -36.01
N SER A 471 64.13 -29.42 -36.92
CA SER A 471 63.65 -28.15 -37.46
C SER A 471 62.67 -27.53 -36.45
N VAL A 472 62.73 -26.21 -36.24
CA VAL A 472 61.89 -25.49 -35.27
C VAL A 472 61.21 -24.32 -35.95
N ALA A 473 59.90 -24.18 -35.75
CA ALA A 473 59.15 -23.01 -36.17
C ALA A 473 58.52 -22.33 -34.96
N ALA A 474 58.72 -21.02 -34.81
CA ALA A 474 58.15 -20.23 -33.73
C ALA A 474 57.26 -19.12 -34.30
N PHE A 475 56.03 -19.05 -33.80
CA PHE A 475 55.00 -18.12 -34.23
C PHE A 475 54.56 -17.24 -33.05
N PRO A 476 54.66 -15.90 -33.15
CA PRO A 476 54.18 -15.01 -32.10
C PRO A 476 52.65 -15.02 -32.02
N LEU A 477 52.14 -15.05 -30.79
CA LEU A 477 50.71 -14.97 -30.50
C LEU A 477 50.33 -13.53 -30.19
N PHE A 478 49.32 -13.01 -30.88
CA PHE A 478 48.89 -11.62 -30.73
C PHE A 478 47.48 -11.54 -30.16
N TYR A 479 47.26 -10.53 -29.32
CA TYR A 479 45.92 -10.05 -28.99
C TYR A 479 45.89 -8.53 -29.14
N ARG A 480 45.07 -8.06 -30.08
CA ARG A 480 45.06 -6.67 -30.54
C ARG A 480 46.49 -6.20 -30.89
N SER A 481 46.97 -5.16 -30.25
CA SER A 481 48.30 -4.58 -30.50
C SER A 481 49.41 -5.14 -29.59
N GLN A 482 49.14 -6.17 -28.77
CA GLN A 482 50.10 -6.76 -27.82
C GLN A 482 50.50 -8.19 -28.23
N THR A 483 51.76 -8.56 -27.99
CA THR A 483 52.23 -9.95 -28.15
C THR A 483 52.06 -10.66 -26.82
N LEU A 484 51.20 -11.69 -26.79
CA LEU A 484 50.88 -12.46 -25.59
C LEU A 484 51.88 -13.58 -25.31
N GLY A 485 52.60 -14.05 -26.34
CA GLY A 485 53.47 -15.22 -26.22
C GLY A 485 53.91 -15.77 -27.58
N ALA A 486 54.29 -17.04 -27.61
CA ALA A 486 54.64 -17.76 -28.83
C ALA A 486 54.13 -19.21 -28.82
N LEU A 487 53.77 -19.71 -30.00
CA LEU A 487 53.62 -21.13 -30.30
C LEU A 487 54.92 -21.61 -30.97
N VAL A 488 55.52 -22.67 -30.45
CA VAL A 488 56.76 -23.26 -30.98
C VAL A 488 56.50 -24.71 -31.33
N VAL A 489 56.86 -25.12 -32.55
CA VAL A 489 56.73 -26.48 -33.02
C VAL A 489 58.08 -27.03 -33.46
N TYR A 490 58.28 -28.33 -33.24
CA TYR A 490 59.53 -29.04 -33.51
C TYR A 490 59.25 -30.26 -34.38
N SER A 491 60.13 -30.52 -35.36
CA SER A 491 60.13 -31.73 -36.18
C SER A 491 61.51 -32.38 -36.12
N VAL A 492 61.61 -33.59 -35.59
CA VAL A 492 62.86 -34.37 -35.54
C VAL A 492 63.20 -35.02 -36.88
N HIS A 493 62.24 -35.03 -37.81
CA HIS A 493 62.45 -35.47 -39.19
C HIS A 493 62.99 -34.27 -40.00
N GLY A 494 64.17 -34.42 -40.60
CA GLY A 494 64.86 -33.32 -41.29
C GLY A 494 64.05 -32.75 -42.46
N ALA A 495 63.94 -31.41 -42.51
CA ALA A 495 63.10 -30.61 -43.41
C ALA A 495 61.58 -30.66 -43.12
N GLY A 496 61.20 -30.66 -41.83
CA GLY A 496 59.78 -30.75 -41.43
C GLY A 496 58.92 -29.51 -41.70
N PHE A 497 59.52 -28.36 -42.02
CA PHE A 497 58.80 -27.10 -42.26
C PHE A 497 59.44 -26.37 -43.45
N ASP A 498 59.07 -26.77 -44.67
CA ASP A 498 59.40 -26.08 -45.93
C ASP A 498 58.24 -25.21 -46.41
#